data_AF-A0A2I0QFA3-F1
#
_entry.id   AF-A0A2I0QFA3-F1
#
_cell.length_a   1.000
_cell.length_b   1.000
_cell.length_c   1.000
_cell.angle_alpha   90.00
_cell.angle_beta   90.00
_cell.angle_gamma   90.00
#
_symmetry.space_group_name_H-M   'P 1'
#
loop_
_entity.id
_entity.type
_entity.pdbx_description
1 polymer ?
#
loop_
_entity_poly.entity_id
_entity_poly.type
_entity_poly.pdbx_seq_one_letter_code
_entity_poly.pdbx_strand_id
1 'polypeptide(L)'
;AETEVVQKEIITLCPTSCKCGCIEGTAKCKDCPCVFFGLPCWILLLLLVLIALLLFLLLRKKKVYVDEESVNKAIKEGQLENISGKYSKIYVSKKIYGQIHGMDIGDKIKNKFEFVDLDEKGENYLKECGDEHVARAKQLNVDLLTANDETAKKAEENKVKVSFY
;
A
#
# COMPACT_ATOMS: atom_id res chain seq x y z
N ALA A 1 -7.34 -44.88 -73.22
CA ALA A 1 -7.24 -45.85 -72.12
C ALA A 1 -5.75 -46.11 -71.92
N GLU A 2 -5.09 -45.79 -70.82
CA GLU A 2 -5.51 -45.42 -69.47
C GLU A 2 -4.56 -44.35 -68.93
N THR A 3 -5.13 -43.34 -68.30
CA THR A 3 -4.53 -42.49 -67.28
C THR A 3 -3.92 -43.34 -66.17
N GLU A 4 -2.72 -43.00 -65.70
CA GLU A 4 -2.45 -43.04 -64.26
C GLU A 4 -1.39 -42.01 -63.87
N VAL A 5 -1.92 -40.92 -63.31
CA VAL A 5 -1.20 -39.87 -62.60
C VAL A 5 -0.67 -40.49 -61.31
N VAL A 6 0.59 -40.92 -61.29
CA VAL A 6 1.22 -41.36 -60.03
C VAL A 6 1.61 -40.12 -59.25
N GLN A 7 0.72 -39.72 -58.35
CA GLN A 7 0.86 -38.66 -57.38
C GLN A 7 2.18 -38.82 -56.62
N LYS A 8 3.06 -37.81 -56.71
CA LYS A 8 4.16 -37.64 -55.76
C LYS A 8 3.56 -37.41 -54.38
N GLU A 9 3.51 -38.45 -53.55
CA GLU A 9 3.45 -38.27 -52.11
C GLU A 9 4.74 -37.54 -51.68
N ILE A 10 4.69 -36.21 -51.66
CA ILE A 10 5.69 -35.41 -50.97
C ILE A 10 5.39 -35.61 -49.49
N ILE A 11 6.07 -36.58 -48.88
CA ILE A 11 6.08 -36.75 -47.44
C ILE A 11 6.78 -35.51 -46.87
N THR A 12 5.99 -34.50 -46.52
CA THR A 12 6.50 -33.25 -45.94
C THR A 12 6.90 -33.54 -44.49
N LEU A 13 8.13 -34.05 -44.30
CA LEU A 13 8.68 -34.37 -42.99
C LEU A 13 8.87 -33.08 -42.18
N CYS A 14 8.29 -33.05 -40.97
CA CYS A 14 8.49 -31.96 -40.03
C CYS A 14 9.97 -31.92 -39.59
N PRO A 15 10.68 -30.77 -39.73
CA PRO A 15 12.07 -30.66 -39.29
C PRO A 15 12.20 -31.01 -37.80
N THR A 16 13.22 -31.80 -37.45
CA THR A 16 13.52 -32.19 -36.05
C THR A 16 13.86 -31.00 -35.15
N SER A 17 14.12 -29.83 -35.73
CA SER A 17 14.30 -28.56 -35.04
C SER A 17 13.00 -27.94 -34.51
N CYS A 18 11.82 -28.38 -34.96
CA CYS A 18 10.54 -27.83 -34.53
C CYS A 18 10.10 -28.42 -33.18
N LYS A 19 10.39 -27.73 -32.08
CA LYS A 19 10.07 -28.17 -30.69
C LYS A 19 8.58 -28.46 -30.42
N CYS A 20 7.66 -27.83 -31.16
CA CYS A 20 6.22 -27.92 -30.94
C CYS A 20 5.44 -28.49 -32.13
N GLY A 21 6.13 -29.19 -33.03
CA GLY A 21 5.56 -29.76 -34.25
C GLY A 21 5.44 -28.75 -35.41
N CYS A 22 4.82 -29.20 -36.50
CA CYS A 22 4.59 -28.41 -37.71
C CYS A 22 3.09 -28.17 -37.95
N ILE A 23 2.77 -27.14 -38.73
CA ILE A 23 1.40 -26.91 -39.20
C ILE A 23 1.04 -28.03 -40.19
N GLU A 24 -0.15 -28.63 -40.04
CA GLU A 24 -0.63 -29.74 -40.88
C GLU A 24 -0.46 -29.43 -42.38
N GLY A 25 0.15 -30.36 -43.12
CA GLY A 25 0.42 -30.20 -44.55
C GLY A 25 1.59 -29.27 -44.91
N THR A 26 2.40 -28.80 -43.94
CA THR A 26 3.56 -27.93 -44.21
C THR A 26 4.81 -28.32 -43.42
N ALA A 27 5.98 -27.87 -43.89
CA ALA A 27 7.26 -27.95 -43.15
C ALA A 27 7.49 -26.75 -42.20
N LYS A 28 6.49 -25.86 -42.00
CA LYS A 28 6.63 -24.69 -41.13
C LYS A 28 6.43 -25.10 -39.67
N CYS A 29 7.37 -24.71 -38.80
CA CYS A 29 7.24 -24.94 -37.37
C CYS A 29 6.00 -24.22 -36.82
N LYS A 30 5.27 -24.89 -35.93
CA LYS A 30 4.19 -24.30 -35.14
C LYS A 30 4.79 -23.38 -34.09
N ASP A 31 4.17 -22.22 -33.88
CA ASP A 31 4.49 -21.37 -32.74
C ASP A 31 4.26 -22.15 -31.45
N CYS A 32 5.30 -22.26 -30.64
CA CYS A 32 5.20 -22.88 -29.34
C CYS A 32 4.28 -22.02 -28.45
N PRO A 33 3.22 -22.58 -27.86
CA PRO A 33 2.47 -21.84 -26.86
C PRO A 33 3.45 -21.47 -25.73
N CYS A 34 3.43 -20.20 -25.32
CA CYS A 34 4.22 -19.73 -24.18
C CYS A 34 3.70 -20.43 -22.92
N VAL A 35 4.38 -21.52 -22.55
CA VAL A 35 4.07 -22.35 -21.39
C VAL A 35 5.34 -22.46 -20.55
N PHE A 36 5.33 -21.82 -19.39
CA PHE A 36 6.38 -21.97 -18.38
C PHE A 36 5.81 -22.87 -17.28
N PHE A 37 6.50 -23.96 -16.92
CA PHE A 37 6.04 -24.91 -15.90
C PHE A 37 4.63 -25.49 -16.14
N GLY A 38 4.27 -25.80 -17.39
CA GLY A 38 2.95 -26.36 -17.71
C GLY A 38 1.78 -25.37 -17.58
N LEU A 39 2.04 -24.12 -17.19
CA LEU A 39 1.06 -23.05 -17.09
C LEU A 39 1.25 -22.05 -18.23
N PRO A 40 0.17 -21.62 -18.89
CA PRO A 40 0.28 -20.63 -19.93
C PRO A 40 0.67 -19.24 -19.35
N CYS A 41 1.51 -18.50 -20.07
CA CYS A 41 2.21 -17.30 -19.57
C CYS A 41 1.29 -16.17 -19.02
N TRP A 42 0.09 -15.99 -19.56
CA TRP A 42 -0.93 -15.08 -19.03
C TRP A 42 -1.35 -15.37 -17.57
N ILE A 43 -1.37 -16.63 -17.13
CA ILE A 43 -1.68 -16.98 -15.73
C ILE A 43 -0.54 -16.53 -14.81
N LEU A 44 0.71 -16.73 -15.24
CA LEU A 44 1.89 -16.27 -14.50
C LEU A 44 1.89 -14.73 -14.38
N LEU A 45 1.52 -14.02 -15.45
CA LEU A 45 1.41 -12.56 -15.45
C LEU A 45 0.31 -12.08 -14.49
N LEU A 46 -0.85 -12.73 -14.49
CA LEU A 46 -1.93 -12.43 -13.56
C LEU A 46 -1.52 -12.65 -12.11
N LEU A 47 -0.78 -13.73 -11.82
CA LEU A 47 -0.24 -13.99 -10.49
C LEU A 47 0.76 -12.92 -10.04
N LEU A 48 1.66 -12.48 -10.92
CA LEU A 48 2.61 -11.40 -10.62
C LEU A 48 1.89 -10.09 -10.31
N VAL A 49 0.83 -9.76 -11.05
CA VAL A 49 -0.01 -8.59 -10.79
C VAL A 49 -0.68 -8.67 -9.42
N LEU A 50 -1.22 -9.84 -9.04
CA LEU A 50 -1.81 -10.05 -7.72
C LEU A 50 -0.79 -9.89 -6.59
N ILE A 51 0.41 -10.45 -6.75
CA ILE A 51 1.51 -10.29 -5.77
C ILE A 51 1.90 -8.82 -5.64
N ALA A 52 2.05 -8.10 -6.75
CA ALA A 52 2.35 -6.67 -6.73
C ALA A 52 1.28 -5.85 -6.01
N LEU A 53 0.00 -6.16 -6.24
CA LEU A 53 -1.14 -5.54 -5.55
C LEU A 53 -1.11 -5.80 -4.04
N LEU A 54 -0.85 -7.04 -3.63
CA LEU A 54 -0.72 -7.41 -2.22
C LEU A 54 0.44 -6.68 -1.55
N LEU A 55 1.61 -6.64 -2.19
CA LEU A 55 2.77 -5.90 -1.70
C LEU A 55 2.46 -4.40 -1.58
N PHE A 56 1.77 -3.82 -2.55
CA PHE A 56 1.36 -2.42 -2.52
C PHE A 56 0.45 -2.12 -1.31
N LEU A 57 -0.50 -3.02 -1.00
CA LEU A 57 -1.37 -2.89 0.17
C LEU A 57 -0.58 -2.99 1.49
N LEU A 58 0.41 -3.88 1.56
CA LEU A 58 1.26 -4.07 2.75
C LEU A 58 2.21 -2.89 3.00
N LEU A 59 2.71 -2.25 1.95
CA LEU A 59 3.63 -1.11 2.04
C LEU A 59 2.92 0.22 2.36
N ARG A 60 1.59 0.21 2.46
CA ARG A 60 0.82 1.44 2.70
C ARG A 60 1.04 1.92 4.12
N LYS A 61 1.93 2.90 4.28
CA LYS A 61 2.19 3.57 5.56
C LYS A 61 0.90 4.16 6.12
N LYS A 62 0.65 3.92 7.41
CA LYS A 62 -0.57 4.37 8.11
C LYS A 62 -0.56 5.87 8.35
N LYS A 63 -1.76 6.43 8.51
CA LYS A 63 -1.99 7.80 9.01
C LYS A 63 -2.26 7.73 10.51
N VAL A 64 -1.91 8.77 11.24
CA VAL A 64 -2.04 8.81 12.71
C VAL A 64 -2.37 10.23 13.18
N TYR A 65 -3.10 10.36 14.28
CA TYR A 65 -3.21 11.62 15.03
C TYR A 65 -2.27 11.55 16.24
N VAL A 66 -1.51 12.61 16.51
CA VAL A 66 -0.54 12.66 17.60
C VAL A 66 -0.91 13.78 18.55
N ASP A 67 -0.96 13.47 19.84
CA ASP A 67 -1.21 14.45 20.89
C ASP A 67 0.01 15.34 21.18
N GLU A 68 -0.26 16.42 21.90
CA GLU A 68 0.68 17.45 22.28
C GLU A 68 1.82 16.86 23.11
N GLU A 69 1.48 15.97 24.05
CA GLU A 69 2.45 15.39 24.96
C GLU A 69 3.47 14.52 24.22
N SER A 70 3.01 13.67 23.29
CA SER A 70 3.89 12.84 22.47
C SER A 70 4.75 13.65 21.53
N VAL A 71 4.20 14.69 20.89
CA VAL A 71 5.02 15.54 20.02
C VAL A 71 6.10 16.24 20.84
N ASN A 72 5.75 16.81 21.99
CA ASN A 72 6.73 17.49 22.84
C ASN A 72 7.80 16.52 23.36
N LYS A 73 7.42 15.29 23.72
CA LYS A 73 8.36 14.23 24.09
C LYS A 73 9.30 13.89 22.94
N ALA A 74 8.76 13.69 21.74
CA ALA A 74 9.54 13.38 20.55
C ALA A 74 10.50 14.52 20.13
N ILE A 75 10.10 15.77 20.31
CA ILE A 75 10.98 16.93 20.11
C ILE A 75 12.12 16.90 21.12
N LYS A 76 11.82 16.72 22.41
CA LYS A 76 12.84 16.67 23.48
C LYS A 76 13.83 15.53 23.30
N GLU A 77 13.36 14.37 22.83
CA GLU A 77 14.16 13.17 22.61
C GLU A 77 14.83 13.12 21.22
N GLY A 78 14.63 14.13 20.37
CA GLY A 78 15.20 14.17 19.02
C GLY A 78 14.64 13.10 18.07
N GLN A 79 13.46 12.57 18.37
CA GLN A 79 12.87 11.44 17.65
C GLN A 79 11.79 11.84 16.63
N LEU A 80 11.61 13.13 16.35
CA LEU A 80 10.60 13.61 15.38
C LEU A 80 10.78 12.98 13.98
N GLU A 81 12.04 12.75 13.57
CA GLU A 81 12.36 12.08 12.31
C GLU A 81 11.85 10.63 12.28
N ASN A 82 12.00 9.89 13.39
CA ASN A 82 11.52 8.51 13.52
C ASN A 82 9.99 8.44 13.33
N ILE A 83 9.23 9.36 13.94
CA ILE A 83 7.77 9.45 13.73
C ILE A 83 7.47 9.69 12.26
N SER A 84 8.14 10.68 11.66
CA SER A 84 7.93 11.08 10.26
C SER A 84 8.22 9.93 9.28
N GLY A 85 9.15 9.03 9.63
CA GLY A 85 9.49 7.84 8.87
C GLY A 85 8.45 6.72 8.99
N LYS A 86 7.84 6.55 10.16
CA LYS A 86 6.87 5.49 10.48
C LYS A 86 5.52 5.70 9.79
N TYR A 87 5.07 6.95 9.68
CA TYR A 87 3.73 7.28 9.19
C TYR A 87 3.72 7.94 7.80
N SER A 88 2.66 7.75 7.02
CA SER A 88 2.49 8.44 5.73
C SER A 88 2.18 9.91 5.94
N LYS A 89 1.31 10.19 6.92
CA LYS A 89 0.78 11.50 7.29
C LYS A 89 0.46 11.54 8.79
N ILE A 90 0.80 12.64 9.43
CA ILE A 90 0.69 12.84 10.87
C ILE A 90 -0.21 14.05 11.11
N TYR A 91 -1.35 13.82 11.77
CA TYR A 91 -2.27 14.87 12.13
C TYR A 91 -1.98 15.38 13.54
N VAL A 92 -2.04 16.69 13.72
CA VAL A 92 -1.75 17.36 15.00
C VAL A 92 -2.70 18.53 15.22
N SER A 93 -2.72 19.09 16.42
CA SER A 93 -3.43 20.35 16.67
C SER A 93 -2.73 21.54 15.97
N LYS A 94 -3.48 22.62 15.75
CA LYS A 94 -2.95 23.86 15.16
C LYS A 94 -1.76 24.43 15.92
N LYS A 95 -1.78 24.33 17.26
CA LYS A 95 -0.68 24.77 18.13
C LYS A 95 0.61 24.02 17.82
N ILE A 96 0.54 22.69 17.79
CA ILE A 96 1.68 21.83 17.51
C ILE A 96 2.17 21.98 16.07
N TYR A 97 1.25 22.12 15.12
CA TYR A 97 1.61 22.38 13.73
C TYR A 97 2.48 23.63 13.59
N GLY A 98 2.09 24.73 14.24
CA GLY A 98 2.86 25.97 14.25
C GLY A 98 4.24 25.80 14.90
N GLN A 99 4.32 25.06 16.00
CA GLN A 99 5.59 24.73 16.67
C GLN A 99 6.52 23.97 15.71
N ILE A 100 6.05 22.91 15.05
CA ILE A 100 6.86 22.10 14.13
C ILE A 100 7.32 22.91 12.91
N HIS A 101 6.44 23.73 12.32
CA HIS A 101 6.79 24.52 11.15
C HIS A 101 7.77 25.66 11.46
N GLY A 102 7.78 26.14 12.70
CA GLY A 102 8.76 27.10 13.22
C GLY A 102 10.13 26.51 13.57
N MET A 103 10.29 25.18 13.58
CA MET A 103 11.58 24.54 13.87
C MET A 103 12.52 24.55 12.67
N ASP A 104 13.82 24.58 12.93
CA ASP A 104 14.87 24.37 11.92
C ASP A 104 15.06 22.87 11.64
N ILE A 105 14.06 22.27 10.99
CA ILE A 105 14.05 20.87 10.55
C ILE A 105 13.76 20.80 9.05
N GLY A 106 14.22 19.74 8.39
CA GLY A 106 14.05 19.60 6.94
C GLY A 106 12.60 19.55 6.49
N ASP A 107 12.30 20.16 5.34
CA ASP A 107 10.94 20.23 4.77
C ASP A 107 10.32 18.84 4.54
N LYS A 108 11.15 17.83 4.28
CA LYS A 108 10.71 16.44 4.16
C LYS A 108 9.98 15.94 5.41
N ILE A 109 10.41 16.40 6.59
CA ILE A 109 9.79 16.07 7.88
C ILE A 109 8.55 16.96 8.08
N LYS A 110 8.67 18.28 7.87
CA LYS A 110 7.57 19.25 8.04
C LYS A 110 6.33 18.87 7.22
N ASN A 111 6.54 18.51 5.96
CA ASN A 111 5.48 18.13 5.02
C ASN A 111 4.72 16.85 5.40
N LYS A 112 5.17 16.10 6.43
CA LYS A 112 4.42 14.97 6.98
C LYS A 112 3.32 15.40 7.95
N PHE A 113 3.44 16.58 8.54
CA PHE A 113 2.53 17.07 9.57
C PHE A 113 1.44 17.94 8.94
N GLU A 114 0.20 17.70 9.34
CA GLU A 114 -0.97 18.49 8.94
C GLU A 114 -1.81 18.80 10.17
N PHE A 115 -2.30 20.04 10.27
CA PHE A 115 -3.22 20.39 11.35
C PHE A 115 -4.64 19.94 11.03
N VAL A 116 -5.40 19.61 12.08
CA VAL A 116 -6.83 19.32 11.97
C VAL A 116 -7.59 20.03 13.08
N ASP A 117 -8.64 20.75 12.71
CA ASP A 117 -9.61 21.32 13.63
C ASP A 117 -10.83 20.40 13.75
N LEU A 118 -11.55 20.49 14.86
CA LEU A 118 -12.81 19.76 15.03
C LEU A 118 -13.85 20.36 14.08
N ASP A 119 -14.47 19.50 13.28
CA ASP A 119 -15.67 19.85 12.53
C ASP A 119 -16.92 19.51 13.37
N GLU A 120 -18.11 19.71 12.82
CA GLU A 120 -19.37 19.40 13.52
C GLU A 120 -19.43 17.94 14.02
N LYS A 121 -18.86 17.00 13.26
CA LYS A 121 -18.76 15.59 13.65
C LYS A 121 -17.76 15.41 14.79
N GLY A 122 -16.63 16.10 14.72
CA GLY A 122 -15.64 16.18 15.79
C GLY A 122 -16.20 16.72 17.09
N GLU A 123 -16.99 17.79 17.05
CA GLU A 123 -17.64 18.39 18.22
C GLU A 123 -18.62 17.43 18.89
N ASN A 124 -19.34 16.63 18.10
CA ASN A 124 -20.20 15.58 18.64
C ASN A 124 -19.37 14.47 19.32
N TYR A 125 -18.26 14.05 18.71
CA TYR A 125 -17.35 13.11 19.36
C TYR A 125 -16.69 13.68 20.61
N LEU A 126 -16.40 14.97 20.66
CA LEU A 126 -15.86 15.61 21.86
C LEU A 126 -16.84 15.50 23.04
N LYS A 127 -18.14 15.73 22.79
CA LYS A 127 -19.19 15.57 23.80
C LYS A 127 -19.33 14.13 24.29
N GLU A 128 -19.14 13.15 23.40
CA GLU A 128 -19.18 11.73 23.76
C GLU A 128 -17.94 11.28 24.54
N CYS A 129 -16.74 11.64 24.05
CA CYS A 129 -15.48 11.08 24.51
C CYS A 129 -14.86 11.89 25.67
N GLY A 130 -15.23 13.16 25.83
CA GLY A 130 -14.67 14.05 26.87
C GLY A 130 -13.18 14.33 26.70
N ASP A 131 -12.64 14.17 25.48
CA ASP A 131 -11.24 14.41 25.15
C ASP A 131 -11.08 14.82 23.69
N GLU A 132 -10.35 15.93 23.48
CA GLU A 132 -10.17 16.57 22.17
C GLU A 132 -9.27 15.74 21.25
N HIS A 133 -8.23 15.10 21.77
CA HIS A 133 -7.30 14.26 20.99
C HIS A 133 -8.01 12.98 20.52
N VAL A 134 -8.80 12.37 21.40
CA VAL A 134 -9.63 11.20 21.07
C VAL A 134 -10.68 11.59 20.01
N ALA A 135 -11.35 12.72 20.18
CA ALA A 135 -12.35 13.20 19.23
C ALA A 135 -11.78 13.45 17.83
N ARG A 136 -10.60 14.10 17.74
CA ARG A 136 -9.91 14.33 16.46
C ARG A 136 -9.47 13.02 15.78
N ALA A 137 -8.92 12.08 16.55
CA ALA A 137 -8.55 10.76 16.03
C ALA A 137 -9.78 10.01 15.47
N LYS A 138 -10.92 10.08 16.18
CA LYS A 138 -12.20 9.47 15.78
C LYS A 138 -12.80 10.15 14.55
N GLN A 139 -12.77 11.48 14.46
CA GLN A 139 -13.21 12.24 13.27
C GLN A 139 -12.47 11.78 12.02
N LEU A 140 -11.15 11.63 12.10
CA LEU A 140 -10.27 11.25 11.00
C LEU A 140 -10.23 9.74 10.73
N ASN A 141 -10.81 8.92 11.62
CA ASN A 141 -10.73 7.46 11.57
C ASN A 141 -9.27 6.96 11.47
N VAL A 142 -8.42 7.46 12.38
CA VAL A 142 -6.99 7.11 12.46
C VAL A 142 -6.62 6.63 13.87
N ASP A 143 -5.50 5.94 13.97
CA ASP A 143 -4.90 5.56 15.25
C ASP A 143 -4.46 6.84 16.01
N LEU A 144 -4.49 6.81 17.34
CA LEU A 144 -4.00 7.85 18.23
C LEU A 144 -2.61 7.47 18.75
N LEU A 145 -1.64 8.37 18.63
CA LEU A 145 -0.36 8.26 19.31
C LEU A 145 -0.32 9.25 20.47
N THR A 146 -0.30 8.71 21.68
CA THR A 146 -0.33 9.46 22.94
C THR A 146 0.66 8.88 23.93
N ALA A 147 1.29 9.76 24.71
CA ALA A 147 2.13 9.44 25.85
C ALA A 147 1.39 9.71 27.17
N ASN A 148 0.15 10.19 27.09
CA ASN A 148 -0.70 10.52 28.21
C ASN A 148 -1.60 9.33 28.57
N ASP A 149 -1.45 8.81 29.79
CA ASP A 149 -2.20 7.63 30.24
C ASP A 149 -3.72 7.87 30.30
N GLU A 150 -4.15 9.09 30.66
CA GLU A 150 -5.58 9.43 30.71
C GLU A 150 -6.19 9.48 29.31
N THR A 151 -5.51 10.11 28.36
CA THR A 151 -5.95 10.15 26.96
C THR A 151 -5.92 8.75 26.33
N ALA A 152 -4.90 7.93 26.64
CA ALA A 152 -4.84 6.54 26.19
C ALA A 152 -6.04 5.73 26.70
N LYS A 153 -6.36 5.86 27.99
CA LYS A 153 -7.53 5.20 28.59
C LYS A 153 -8.84 5.63 27.93
N LYS A 154 -9.04 6.94 27.74
CA LYS A 154 -10.24 7.45 27.05
C LYS A 154 -10.33 6.99 25.60
N ALA A 155 -9.21 6.85 24.91
CA ALA A 155 -9.16 6.31 23.55
C ALA A 155 -9.64 4.86 23.51
N GLU A 156 -9.16 4.02 24.45
CA GLU A 156 -9.59 2.63 24.58
C GLU A 156 -11.09 2.50 24.87
N GLU A 157 -11.61 3.30 25.82
CA GLU A 157 -13.04 3.37 26.16
C GLU A 157 -13.89 3.74 24.93
N ASN A 158 -13.35 4.54 24.01
CA ASN A 158 -14.01 5.01 22.79
C ASN A 158 -13.65 4.21 21.53
N LYS A 159 -13.00 3.03 21.69
CA LYS A 159 -12.59 2.14 20.60
C LYS A 159 -11.68 2.80 19.56
N VAL A 160 -10.90 3.79 19.98
CA VAL A 160 -9.82 4.38 19.18
C VAL A 160 -8.54 3.62 19.48
N LYS A 161 -7.85 3.14 18.44
CA LYS A 161 -6.63 2.36 18.61
C LYS A 161 -5.48 3.27 19.06
N VAL A 162 -4.83 2.91 20.18
CA VAL A 162 -3.64 3.59 20.67
C VAL A 162 -2.37 2.97 20.09
N SER A 163 -1.43 3.82 19.69
CA SER A 163 -0.06 3.45 19.31
C SER A 163 0.90 4.11 20.29
N PHE A 164 1.80 3.31 20.87
CA PHE A 164 2.87 3.83 21.71
C PHE A 164 4.14 4.07 20.90
N TYR A 165 4.96 4.97 21.45
CA TYR A 165 6.26 5.37 20.91
C TYR A 165 7.21 4.19 20.80
#